data_AF-A0A0K8T0I7-F1
#
_entry.id   AF-A0A0K8T0I7-F1
#
_cell.length_a   1.000
_cell.length_b   1.000
_cell.length_c   1.000
_cell.angle_alpha   90.00
_cell.angle_beta   90.00
_cell.angle_gamma   90.00
#
_symmetry.space_group_name_H-M   'P 1'
#
loop_
_entity.id
_entity.type
_entity.pdbx_description
1 polymer ?
#
loop_
_entity_poly.entity_id
_entity_poly.type
_entity_poly.pdbx_seq_one_letter_code
_entity_poly.pdbx_strand_id
1 'polypeptide(L)'
;EKLLGAVRALLTKPEYKENAVKRSKIALDRVMAPLDLAVYGVEYVLRHQGAPHLRPAVLDLPWYQYILVDVISIIIIVPLVILFIVLKLSSWCRPFPPDPVLKK
;
A
#
# COMPACT_ATOMS: atom_id res chain seq x y z
N GLU A 1 17.79 0.65 20.37
CA GLU A 1 19.13 1.00 19.82
C GLU A 1 19.10 1.59 18.40
N LYS A 2 18.37 1.01 17.43
CA LYS A 2 18.32 1.52 16.03
C LYS A 2 17.91 3.00 15.88
N LEU A 3 16.96 3.48 16.69
CA LEU A 3 16.50 4.88 16.66
C LEU A 3 17.60 5.88 17.06
N LEU A 4 18.36 5.58 18.13
CA LEU A 4 19.47 6.43 18.58
C LEU A 4 20.58 6.52 17.53
N GLY A 5 20.88 5.40 16.85
CA GLY A 5 21.82 5.37 15.74
C GLY A 5 21.35 6.22 14.54
N ALA A 6 20.07 6.13 14.19
CA ALA A 6 19.47 6.93 13.12
C ALA A 6 19.46 8.44 13.45
N VAL A 7 19.10 8.82 14.67
CA VAL A 7 19.11 10.23 15.11
C VAL A 7 20.53 10.79 15.11
N ARG A 8 21.52 10.04 15.60
CA ARG A 8 22.93 10.44 15.50
C ARG A 8 23.36 10.60 14.05
N ALA A 9 23.02 9.66 13.17
CA ALA A 9 23.36 9.77 11.74
C ALA A 9 22.72 11.01 11.07
N LEU A 10 21.47 11.35 11.43
CA LEU A 10 20.78 12.56 10.95
C LEU A 10 21.44 13.85 11.44
N LEU A 11 21.93 13.87 12.67
CA LEU A 11 22.57 15.05 13.27
C LEU A 11 24.04 15.21 12.83
N THR A 12 24.74 14.10 12.56
CA THR A 12 26.17 14.12 12.20
C THR A 12 26.39 14.39 10.71
N LYS A 13 25.50 13.91 9.82
CA LYS A 13 25.67 14.11 8.37
C LYS A 13 24.94 15.36 7.89
N PRO A 14 25.66 16.40 7.43
CA PRO A 14 25.04 17.66 6.98
C PRO A 14 24.15 17.48 5.74
N GLU A 15 24.41 16.46 4.92
CA GLU A 15 23.63 16.11 3.72
C GLU A 15 22.13 15.92 4.01
N TYR A 16 21.76 15.34 5.17
CA TYR A 16 20.34 15.17 5.51
C TYR A 16 19.66 16.50 5.79
N LYS A 17 20.36 17.43 6.45
CA LYS A 17 19.86 18.77 6.72
C LYS A 17 19.73 19.59 5.44
N GLU A 18 20.75 19.55 4.58
CA GLU A 18 20.73 20.26 3.30
C GLU A 18 19.61 19.76 2.38
N ASN A 19 19.43 18.44 2.28
CA ASN A 19 18.34 17.85 1.50
C ASN A 19 16.96 18.18 2.10
N ALA A 20 16.82 18.18 3.43
CA ALA A 20 15.59 18.58 4.10
C ALA A 20 15.25 20.06 3.82
N VAL A 21 16.23 20.95 3.90
CA VAL A 21 16.06 22.38 3.59
C VAL A 21 15.75 22.57 2.10
N LYS A 22 16.43 21.86 1.19
CA LYS A 22 16.16 21.91 -0.24
C LYS A 22 14.73 21.47 -0.57
N ARG A 23 14.27 20.36 0.01
CA ARG A 23 12.89 19.88 -0.16
C ARG A 23 11.87 20.83 0.47
N SER A 24 12.19 21.41 1.64
CA SER A 24 11.35 22.41 2.29
C SER A 24 11.18 23.66 1.41
N LYS A 25 12.28 24.16 0.82
CA LYS A 25 12.24 25.28 -0.12
C LYS A 25 11.33 24.98 -1.31
N ILE A 26 11.47 23.81 -1.93
CA ILE A 26 10.61 23.39 -3.06
C ILE A 26 9.13 23.27 -2.61
N ALA A 27 8.86 22.77 -1.41
CA ALA A 27 7.50 22.66 -0.89
C ALA A 27 6.86 24.03 -0.56
N LEU A 28 7.69 25.01 -0.20
CA LEU A 28 7.31 26.39 0.04
C LEU A 28 7.34 27.26 -1.22
N ASP A 29 7.89 26.73 -2.32
CA ASP A 29 7.97 27.38 -3.63
C ASP A 29 6.62 27.29 -4.36
N ARG A 30 5.62 27.90 -3.74
CA ARG A 30 4.25 27.99 -4.27
C ARG A 30 3.89 29.44 -4.50
N VAL A 31 3.18 29.67 -5.61
CA VAL A 31 2.79 31.01 -6.08
C VAL A 31 1.83 31.73 -5.11
N MET A 32 1.13 30.98 -4.24
CA MET A 32 0.14 31.52 -3.31
C MET A 32 0.36 31.03 -1.87
N ALA A 33 0.04 31.89 -0.92
CA ALA A 33 0.03 31.54 0.51
C ALA A 33 -1.00 30.43 0.78
N PRO A 34 -0.74 29.54 1.77
CA PRO A 34 -1.65 28.43 2.08
C PRO A 34 -3.05 28.89 2.48
N LEU A 35 -3.14 30.04 3.15
CA LEU A 35 -4.41 30.62 3.57
C LEU A 35 -5.22 31.09 2.35
N ASP A 36 -4.59 31.85 1.45
CA ASP A 36 -5.24 32.33 0.24
C ASP A 36 -5.64 31.19 -0.69
N LEU A 37 -4.83 30.13 -0.77
CA LEU A 37 -5.16 28.92 -1.51
C LEU A 37 -6.40 28.22 -0.94
N ALA A 38 -6.52 28.15 0.39
CA ALA A 38 -7.69 27.55 1.05
C ALA A 38 -8.95 28.40 0.82
N VAL A 39 -8.85 29.72 0.95
CA VAL A 39 -9.94 30.65 0.66
C VAL A 39 -10.37 30.52 -0.80
N TYR A 40 -9.41 30.53 -1.74
CA TYR A 40 -9.68 30.31 -3.15
C TYR A 40 -10.34 28.96 -3.41
N GLY A 41 -9.89 27.89 -2.75
CA GLY A 41 -10.48 26.55 -2.87
C GLY A 41 -11.94 26.53 -2.43
N VAL A 42 -12.27 27.15 -1.29
CA VAL A 42 -13.64 27.25 -0.79
C VAL A 42 -14.51 28.10 -1.72
N GLU A 43 -14.01 29.25 -2.18
CA GLU A 43 -14.72 30.11 -3.13
C GLU A 43 -14.97 29.41 -4.46
N TYR A 44 -13.98 28.67 -4.96
CA TYR A 44 -14.08 27.90 -6.19
C TYR A 44 -15.15 26.81 -6.08
N VAL A 45 -15.19 26.07 -4.96
CA VAL A 45 -16.21 25.05 -4.68
C VAL A 45 -17.60 25.69 -4.61
N LEU A 46 -17.73 26.84 -3.95
CA LEU A 46 -18.99 27.56 -3.81
C LEU A 46 -19.50 28.08 -5.18
N ARG A 47 -18.60 28.64 -5.99
CA ARG A 47 -18.92 29.19 -7.33
C ARG A 47 -19.32 28.13 -8.34
N HIS A 48 -18.82 26.90 -8.20
CA HIS A 48 -19.11 25.78 -9.11
C HIS A 48 -20.07 24.74 -8.49
N GLN A 49 -20.95 25.16 -7.58
CA GLN A 49 -22.01 24.33 -6.97
C GLN A 49 -21.49 22.97 -6.45
N GLY A 50 -20.40 23.00 -5.68
CA GLY A 50 -19.79 21.80 -5.11
C GLY A 50 -18.67 21.19 -5.97
N ALA A 51 -18.31 21.82 -7.10
CA ALA A 51 -17.24 21.41 -8.00
C ALA A 51 -17.29 19.90 -8.29
N PRO A 52 -18.29 19.43 -9.05
CA PRO A 52 -18.54 17.99 -9.25
C PRO A 52 -17.32 17.24 -9.84
N HIS A 53 -16.44 17.95 -10.54
CA HIS A 53 -15.16 17.46 -11.06
C HIS A 53 -14.04 17.32 -10.02
N LEU A 54 -14.12 18.01 -8.88
CA LEU A 54 -13.23 17.85 -7.72
C LEU A 54 -13.75 16.83 -6.70
N ARG A 55 -15.00 16.36 -6.87
CA ARG A 55 -15.57 15.32 -6.02
C ARG A 55 -14.84 14.01 -6.31
N PRO A 56 -14.26 13.34 -5.30
CA PRO A 56 -13.59 12.06 -5.53
C PRO A 56 -14.63 11.05 -6.01
N ALA A 57 -14.39 10.46 -7.19
CA ALA A 57 -15.26 9.45 -7.78
C ALA A 57 -15.55 8.29 -6.80
N VAL A 58 -14.63 8.05 -5.86
CA VAL A 58 -14.73 7.08 -4.76
C VAL A 58 -16.04 7.18 -3.97
N LEU A 59 -16.66 8.36 -3.86
CA LEU A 59 -17.93 8.54 -3.14
C LEU A 59 -19.16 7.98 -3.89
N ASP A 60 -19.07 7.87 -5.20
CA ASP A 60 -20.14 7.35 -6.06
C ASP A 60 -19.89 5.88 -6.45
N LEU A 61 -18.79 5.28 -5.97
CA LEU A 61 -18.45 3.89 -6.23
C LEU A 61 -19.29 2.94 -5.36
N PRO A 62 -19.83 1.85 -5.92
CA PRO A 62 -20.46 0.80 -5.14
C PRO A 62 -19.43 0.11 -4.24
N TRP A 63 -19.90 -0.40 -3.10
CA TRP A 63 -19.06 -0.97 -2.03
C TRP A 63 -18.06 -2.03 -2.53
N TYR A 64 -18.43 -2.83 -3.55
CA TYR A 64 -17.57 -3.88 -4.10
C TYR A 64 -16.39 -3.34 -4.93
N GLN A 65 -16.54 -2.20 -5.61
CA GLN A 65 -15.42 -1.53 -6.29
C GLN A 65 -14.54 -0.79 -5.30
N TYR A 66 -15.13 -0.20 -4.26
CA TYR A 66 -14.39 0.46 -3.18
C TYR A 66 -13.44 -0.51 -2.44
N ILE A 67 -13.90 -1.73 -2.18
CA ILE A 67 -13.14 -2.77 -1.47
C ILE A 67 -12.16 -3.51 -2.42
N LEU A 68 -12.23 -3.28 -3.74
CA LEU A 68 -11.46 -4.02 -4.75
C LEU A 68 -11.56 -5.54 -4.52
N VAL A 69 -12.80 -6.06 -4.48
CA VAL A 69 -13.08 -7.47 -4.19
C VAL A 69 -12.29 -8.42 -5.10
N ASP A 70 -12.06 -8.04 -6.37
CA ASP A 70 -11.24 -8.80 -7.32
C ASP A 70 -9.80 -9.01 -6.81
N VAL A 71 -9.14 -7.95 -6.35
CA VAL A 71 -7.77 -8.00 -5.82
C VAL A 71 -7.67 -8.86 -4.56
N ILE A 72 -8.64 -8.71 -3.64
CA ILE A 72 -8.71 -9.53 -2.42
C ILE A 72 -8.92 -11.01 -2.78
N SER A 73 -9.78 -11.29 -3.76
CA SER A 73 -10.07 -12.65 -4.19
C SER A 73 -8.81 -13.32 -4.74
N ILE A 74 -8.00 -12.63 -5.55
CA ILE A 74 -6.75 -13.17 -6.08
C ILE A 74 -5.75 -13.43 -4.95
N ILE A 75 -5.61 -12.49 -4.00
CA ILE A 75 -4.70 -12.63 -2.85
C ILE A 75 -5.07 -13.84 -1.98
N ILE A 76 -6.35 -14.22 -1.89
CA ILE A 76 -6.81 -15.38 -1.11
C ILE A 76 -6.76 -16.68 -1.92
N ILE A 77 -7.27 -16.66 -3.15
CA ILE A 77 -7.43 -17.87 -3.98
C ILE A 77 -6.07 -18.43 -4.40
N VAL A 78 -5.14 -17.56 -4.84
CA VAL A 78 -3.82 -18.01 -5.33
C VAL A 78 -3.05 -18.83 -4.28
N PRO A 79 -2.84 -18.36 -3.03
CA PRO A 79 -2.15 -19.17 -2.03
C PRO A 79 -2.94 -20.42 -1.64
N LEU A 80 -4.27 -20.38 -1.60
CA LEU A 80 -5.08 -21.58 -1.33
C LEU A 80 -4.88 -22.64 -2.42
N VAL A 81 -4.86 -22.24 -3.69
CA VAL A 81 -4.62 -23.15 -4.82
C VAL A 81 -3.20 -23.73 -4.75
N ILE A 82 -2.19 -22.89 -4.46
CA ILE A 82 -0.81 -23.34 -4.30
C ILE A 82 -0.71 -24.37 -3.16
N LEU A 83 -1.28 -24.06 -1.99
CA LEU A 83 -1.31 -24.97 -0.85
C LEU A 83 -2.02 -26.28 -1.20
N PHE A 84 -3.16 -26.21 -1.88
CA PHE A 84 -3.90 -27.39 -2.31
C PHE A 84 -3.08 -28.30 -3.23
N ILE A 85 -2.35 -27.71 -4.20
CA ILE A 85 -1.46 -28.44 -5.10
C ILE A 85 -0.33 -29.12 -4.31
N VAL A 86 0.32 -28.39 -3.40
CA VAL A 86 1.40 -28.94 -2.56
C VAL A 86 0.91 -30.09 -1.67
N LEU A 87 -0.26 -29.95 -1.06
CA LEU A 87 -0.86 -31.02 -0.24
C LEU A 87 -1.21 -32.25 -1.08
N LYS A 88 -1.76 -32.05 -2.28
CA LYS A 88 -2.05 -33.16 -3.20
C LYS A 88 -0.78 -33.87 -3.66
N LEU A 89 0.25 -33.12 -4.08
CA LEU A 89 1.52 -33.69 -4.52
C LEU A 89 2.23 -34.43 -3.37
N SER A 90 2.26 -33.86 -2.17
CA SER A 90 2.85 -34.53 -0.99
C SER A 90 2.07 -35.79 -0.59
N SER A 91 0.74 -35.80 -0.74
CA SER A 91 -0.07 -36.99 -0.51
C SER A 91 0.13 -38.08 -1.56
N TRP A 92 0.41 -37.69 -2.81
CA TRP A 92 0.70 -38.60 -3.92
C TRP A 92 2.12 -39.17 -3.79
N CYS A 93 3.08 -38.36 -3.37
CA CYS A 93 4.46 -38.78 -3.13
C CYS A 93 4.67 -39.52 -1.81
N ARG A 94 3.62 -39.87 -1.04
CA ARG A 94 3.80 -40.81 0.08
C ARG A 94 4.09 -42.21 -0.50
N PRO A 95 5.28 -42.77 -0.27
CA PRO A 95 5.66 -44.06 -0.83
C PRO A 95 4.72 -45.16 -0.32
N PHE A 96 4.27 -46.00 -1.24
CA PHE A 96 3.56 -47.25 -0.99
C PHE A 96 4.29 -48.04 0.12
N PRO A 97 3.61 -48.47 1.21
CA PRO A 97 4.27 -49.22 2.26
C PRO A 97 4.84 -50.53 1.67
N PRO A 98 6.08 -50.92 1.98
CA PRO A 98 6.63 -52.18 1.51
C PRO A 98 5.82 -53.34 2.09
N ASP A 99 5.42 -54.26 1.23
CA ASP A 99 4.66 -55.46 1.55
C ASP A 99 5.38 -56.29 2.62
N PRO A 100 4.64 -56.92 3.57
CA PRO A 100 5.25 -57.72 4.62
C PRO A 100 5.91 -58.95 4.00
N VAL A 101 7.25 -58.96 4.01
CA VAL A 101 8.08 -60.07 3.55
C VAL A 101 7.63 -61.34 4.27
N LEU A 102 7.18 -62.33 3.49
CA LEU A 102 6.79 -63.67 3.94
C LEU A 102 7.91 -64.24 4.83
N LYS A 103 7.60 -64.37 6.12
CA LYS A 103 8.43 -65.06 7.10
C LYS A 103 8.31 -66.57 6.83
N LYS A 104 9.38 -67.18 6.32
CA LYS A 104 9.57 -68.63 6.31
C LYS A 104 10.71 -69.00 7.24
#